data_AF-A0A9D6WQU7-F1
#
_entry.id   AF-A0A9D6WQU7-F1
#
_cell.length_a   1.000
_cell.length_b   1.000
_cell.length_c   1.000
_cell.angle_alpha   90.00
_cell.angle_beta   90.00
_cell.angle_gamma   90.00
#
_symmetry.space_group_name_H-M   'P 1'
#
loop_
_entity.id
_entity.type
_entity.pdbx_description
1 polymer ?
#
loop_
_entity_poly.entity_id
_entity_poly.type
_entity_poly.pdbx_seq_one_letter_code
_entity_poly.pdbx_strand_id
1 'polypeptide(L)'
;MKKLLGLSFLLCVLAACQSVTPTPAPTPTPDTTLIRQQWQKSPHANTFDQGKGPNTYCARCHSPRNWDPAAKIDPQPNCVSCKFAFDPAMRIAKSNPPVAKVDWKDIGCEVCHKTENGITLSQIAWLDNATGKYEAVADATALCEKCHTDTETIRHKRDVSKSAHANYGCTKCHDAHSTVASCSTQACHPNALNPAKPILGHDKAHATVSCIACHDTAQFKVGIDKPSGMWITFRTNELMGRSTTAVYKSHAIVRAVDCNKCHAPNNPWGLKPVESGAK
;
A
#
# COMPACT_ATOMS: atom_id res chain seq x y z
N MET A 1 3.04 60.75 -79.40
CA MET A 1 2.63 59.32 -79.27
C MET A 1 3.18 58.77 -77.96
N LYS A 2 2.46 57.81 -77.35
CA LYS A 2 2.70 57.09 -76.09
C LYS A 2 2.19 57.76 -74.79
N LYS A 3 0.98 57.30 -74.44
CA LYS A 3 0.29 57.33 -73.15
C LYS A 3 1.16 56.73 -72.04
N LEU A 4 1.07 57.28 -70.82
CA LEU A 4 1.10 56.47 -69.60
C LEU A 4 -0.03 56.94 -68.66
N LEU A 5 -0.97 56.04 -68.40
CA LEU A 5 -2.04 56.16 -67.42
C LEU A 5 -1.44 56.05 -66.01
N GLY A 6 -1.71 57.03 -65.15
CA GLY A 6 -1.52 56.91 -63.70
C GLY A 6 -2.84 56.49 -63.05
N LEU A 7 -2.94 55.21 -62.67
CA LEU A 7 -4.07 54.62 -61.96
C LEU A 7 -3.89 54.89 -60.45
N SER A 8 -4.71 55.75 -59.85
CA SER A 8 -4.79 55.89 -58.38
C SER A 8 -5.50 54.67 -57.79
N PHE A 9 -4.74 53.78 -57.17
CA PHE A 9 -5.28 52.69 -56.35
C PHE A 9 -5.65 53.25 -54.97
N LEU A 10 -6.95 53.28 -54.69
CA LEU A 10 -7.50 53.51 -53.36
C LEU A 10 -7.24 52.24 -52.52
N LEU A 11 -6.27 52.29 -51.61
CA LEU A 11 -5.97 51.17 -50.70
C LEU A 11 -7.06 51.14 -49.60
N CYS A 12 -8.10 50.34 -49.80
CA CYS A 12 -9.07 50.02 -48.77
C CYS A 12 -8.45 49.00 -47.80
N VAL A 13 -7.99 49.45 -46.64
CA VAL A 13 -7.45 48.59 -45.58
C VAL A 13 -8.62 47.82 -44.95
N LEU A 14 -8.82 46.57 -45.36
CA LEU A 14 -9.65 45.59 -44.67
C LEU A 14 -8.94 45.21 -43.36
N ALA A 15 -9.36 45.82 -42.25
CA ALA A 15 -8.97 45.39 -40.92
C ALA A 15 -9.58 44.01 -40.63
N ALA A 16 -8.76 42.97 -40.66
CA ALA A 16 -9.15 41.64 -40.21
C ALA A 16 -9.35 41.66 -38.69
N CYS A 17 -10.60 41.58 -38.24
CA CYS A 17 -10.93 41.28 -36.85
C CYS A 17 -10.41 39.87 -36.51
N GLN A 18 -9.24 39.79 -35.88
CA GLN A 18 -8.77 38.55 -35.27
C GLN A 18 -9.66 38.26 -34.06
N SER A 19 -10.49 37.22 -34.16
CA SER A 19 -11.23 36.69 -33.01
C SER A 19 -10.23 36.14 -32.00
N VAL A 20 -10.00 36.89 -30.92
CA VAL A 20 -9.20 36.42 -29.78
C VAL A 20 -10.01 35.33 -29.09
N THR A 21 -9.61 34.07 -29.26
CA THR A 21 -10.20 32.97 -28.49
C THR A 21 -9.88 33.21 -27.01
N PRO A 22 -10.88 33.29 -26.12
CA PRO A 22 -10.61 33.52 -24.70
C PRO A 22 -9.78 32.36 -24.17
N THR A 23 -8.63 32.66 -23.56
CA THR A 23 -7.81 31.69 -22.83
C THR A 23 -8.69 31.03 -21.77
N PRO A 24 -8.77 29.69 -21.72
CA PRO A 24 -9.52 29.00 -20.67
C PRO A 24 -9.06 29.47 -19.30
N ALA A 25 -10.02 29.81 -18.42
CA ALA A 25 -9.70 30.13 -17.04
C ALA A 25 -8.93 28.96 -16.40
N PRO A 26 -7.90 29.22 -15.58
CA PRO A 26 -7.16 28.15 -14.92
C PRO A 26 -8.11 27.34 -14.04
N THR A 27 -8.12 26.02 -14.25
CA THR A 27 -8.88 25.09 -13.40
C THR A 27 -8.42 25.28 -11.96
N PRO A 28 -9.34 25.52 -11.00
CA PRO A 28 -8.95 25.65 -9.60
C PRO A 28 -8.25 24.37 -9.14
N THR A 29 -7.12 24.52 -8.44
CA THR A 29 -6.37 23.39 -7.88
C THR A 29 -7.28 22.59 -6.96
N PRO A 30 -7.39 21.26 -7.14
CA PRO A 30 -8.20 20.43 -6.25
C PRO A 30 -7.75 20.58 -4.80
N ASP A 31 -8.70 20.82 -3.87
CA ASP A 31 -8.41 20.76 -2.45
C ASP A 31 -8.04 19.33 -2.05
N THR A 32 -6.77 19.16 -1.70
CA THR A 32 -6.13 17.89 -1.37
C THR A 32 -5.86 17.77 0.14
N THR A 33 -6.42 18.67 0.95
CA THR A 33 -6.16 18.75 2.40
C THR A 33 -6.55 17.47 3.12
N LEU A 34 -7.75 16.93 2.86
CA LEU A 34 -8.19 15.67 3.47
C LEU A 34 -7.32 14.48 3.06
N ILE A 35 -6.94 14.39 1.78
CA ILE A 35 -6.06 13.34 1.26
C ILE A 35 -4.69 13.38 1.96
N ARG A 36 -4.09 14.57 2.08
CA ARG A 36 -2.82 14.74 2.81
C ARG A 36 -2.94 14.36 4.28
N GLN A 37 -4.03 14.72 4.94
CA GLN A 37 -4.26 14.35 6.34
C GLN A 37 -4.43 12.83 6.52
N GLN A 38 -5.10 12.15 5.58
CA GLN A 38 -5.20 10.69 5.57
C GLN A 38 -3.83 10.04 5.34
N TRP A 39 -3.06 10.55 4.36
CA TRP A 39 -1.72 10.04 4.07
C TRP A 39 -0.78 10.14 5.27
N GLN A 40 -0.73 11.30 5.92
CA GLN A 40 0.11 11.57 7.09
C GLN A 40 -0.16 10.60 8.26
N LYS A 41 -1.37 10.05 8.36
CA LYS A 41 -1.73 9.06 9.39
C LYS A 41 -1.50 7.61 8.94
N SER A 42 -1.16 7.40 7.66
CA SER A 42 -0.97 6.07 7.11
C SER A 42 0.39 5.49 7.53
N PRO A 43 0.52 4.14 7.56
CA PRO A 43 1.82 3.48 7.72
C PRO A 43 2.84 3.82 6.64
N HIS A 44 2.42 4.33 5.47
CA HIS A 44 3.33 4.69 4.37
C HIS A 44 3.97 6.07 4.54
N ALA A 45 3.40 6.94 5.37
CA ALA A 45 3.99 8.24 5.71
C ALA A 45 4.92 8.20 6.93
N ASN A 46 5.09 7.03 7.57
CA ASN A 46 5.95 6.83 8.73
C ASN A 46 6.51 5.40 8.73
N THR A 47 7.57 5.19 7.95
CA THR A 47 8.12 3.87 7.64
C THR A 47 9.48 3.61 8.30
N PHE A 48 10.11 4.61 8.91
CA PHE A 48 11.42 4.45 9.54
C PHE A 48 11.38 3.44 10.70
N ASP A 49 12.24 2.41 10.64
CA ASP A 49 12.35 1.40 11.69
C ASP A 49 13.76 0.82 11.74
N GLN A 50 14.47 1.04 12.86
CA GLN A 50 15.82 0.50 13.05
C GLN A 50 15.85 -1.04 13.06
N GLY A 51 14.77 -1.68 13.50
CA GLY A 51 14.63 -3.14 13.56
C GLY A 51 14.26 -3.79 12.23
N LYS A 52 13.80 -3.01 11.24
CA LYS A 52 13.48 -3.50 9.88
C LYS A 52 14.52 -3.10 8.83
N GLY A 53 15.61 -2.48 9.25
CA GLY A 53 16.72 -2.09 8.41
C GLY A 53 16.53 -0.70 7.81
N PRO A 54 16.96 0.36 8.50
CA PRO A 54 16.85 1.72 8.00
C PRO A 54 18.01 1.98 7.03
N ASN A 55 18.15 1.14 6.02
CA ASN A 55 19.28 1.17 5.11
C ASN A 55 18.84 1.43 3.70
N THR A 56 19.79 1.83 2.87
CA THR A 56 19.48 2.21 1.50
C THR A 56 18.83 1.07 0.69
N TYR A 57 19.20 -0.19 0.91
CA TYR A 57 18.57 -1.34 0.24
C TYR A 57 17.08 -1.48 0.60
N CYS A 58 16.72 -1.33 1.88
CA CYS A 58 15.33 -1.30 2.34
C CYS A 58 14.60 0.00 1.95
N ALA A 59 15.34 1.10 1.78
CA ALA A 59 14.79 2.39 1.41
C ALA A 59 14.10 2.34 0.04
N ARG A 60 14.48 1.42 -0.86
CA ARG A 60 13.76 1.19 -2.13
C ARG A 60 12.23 1.15 -1.97
N CYS A 61 11.73 0.52 -0.91
CA CYS A 61 10.30 0.36 -0.67
C CYS A 61 9.77 1.22 0.49
N HIS A 62 10.62 1.62 1.44
CA HIS A 62 10.19 2.34 2.63
C HIS A 62 10.52 3.84 2.59
N SER A 63 11.57 4.24 1.89
CA SER A 63 11.91 5.65 1.65
C SER A 63 12.59 5.81 0.28
N PRO A 64 11.83 5.69 -0.82
CA PRO A 64 12.40 5.51 -2.15
C PRO A 64 13.34 6.64 -2.58
N ARG A 65 13.16 7.85 -2.04
CA ARG A 65 14.03 9.01 -2.26
C ARG A 65 15.42 8.90 -1.61
N ASN A 66 15.58 8.02 -0.61
CA ASN A 66 16.88 7.72 -0.01
C ASN A 66 17.55 6.48 -0.62
N TRP A 67 16.90 5.81 -1.58
CA TRP A 67 17.43 4.58 -2.16
C TRP A 67 18.63 4.87 -3.06
N ASP A 68 19.72 4.17 -2.80
CA ASP A 68 20.89 4.01 -3.66
C ASP A 68 20.69 2.72 -4.50
N PRO A 69 20.48 2.83 -5.82
CA PRO A 69 20.28 1.67 -6.68
C PRO A 69 21.52 0.75 -6.76
N ALA A 70 22.71 1.22 -6.35
CA ALA A 70 23.90 0.39 -6.28
C ALA A 70 23.99 -0.46 -5.00
N ALA A 71 23.12 -0.21 -4.01
CA ALA A 71 23.14 -0.91 -2.74
C ALA A 71 22.80 -2.40 -2.88
N LYS A 72 23.56 -3.25 -2.17
CA LYS A 72 23.39 -4.71 -2.19
C LYS A 72 23.46 -5.27 -0.78
N ILE A 73 22.83 -6.43 -0.57
CA ILE A 73 22.96 -7.21 0.67
C ILE A 73 24.40 -7.75 0.76
N ASP A 74 25.03 -7.62 1.92
CA ASP A 74 26.36 -8.17 2.19
C ASP A 74 26.31 -9.68 2.54
N PRO A 75 27.44 -10.38 2.52
CA PRO A 75 27.55 -11.70 3.13
C PRO A 75 27.26 -11.67 4.64
N GLN A 76 27.01 -12.85 5.22
CA GLN A 76 26.93 -12.99 6.67
C GLN A 76 28.24 -12.52 7.34
N PRO A 77 28.19 -11.93 8.55
CA PRO A 77 27.02 -11.79 9.44
C PRO A 77 26.24 -10.46 9.30
N ASN A 78 26.68 -9.55 8.41
CA ASN A 78 26.16 -8.17 8.29
C ASN A 78 25.32 -7.98 7.03
N CYS A 79 24.43 -8.92 6.73
CA CYS A 79 23.70 -8.93 5.45
C CYS A 79 22.97 -7.60 5.15
N VAL A 80 22.31 -7.04 6.15
CA VAL A 80 21.61 -5.76 6.06
C VAL A 80 21.93 -4.90 7.28
N SER A 81 22.03 -3.59 7.08
CA SER A 81 22.17 -2.68 8.22
C SER A 81 20.84 -2.58 8.97
N CYS A 82 20.77 -3.17 10.16
CA CYS A 82 19.59 -3.19 11.02
C CYS A 82 19.95 -3.51 12.49
N LYS A 83 19.09 -3.08 13.42
CA LYS A 83 19.20 -3.37 14.85
C LYS A 83 18.22 -4.49 15.21
N PHE A 84 18.71 -5.72 15.22
CA PHE A 84 17.90 -6.83 15.72
C PHE A 84 17.56 -6.65 17.21
N ALA A 85 16.40 -7.13 17.63
CA ALA A 85 15.87 -6.92 18.99
C ALA A 85 16.83 -7.37 20.13
N PHE A 86 17.71 -8.32 19.84
CA PHE A 86 18.67 -8.88 20.78
C PHE A 86 20.08 -8.31 20.65
N ASP A 87 20.36 -7.54 19.60
CA ASP A 87 21.67 -6.94 19.42
C ASP A 87 21.74 -5.62 20.21
N PRO A 88 22.84 -5.37 20.96
CA PRO A 88 22.99 -4.13 21.71
C PRO A 88 23.13 -2.92 20.78
N ALA A 89 23.64 -3.14 19.56
CA ALA A 89 23.87 -2.12 18.56
C ALA A 89 23.37 -2.59 17.18
N MET A 90 23.15 -1.62 16.29
CA MET A 90 22.84 -1.89 14.89
C MET A 90 24.04 -2.55 14.20
N ARG A 91 23.79 -3.61 13.44
CA ARG A 91 24.79 -4.14 12.49
C ARG A 91 24.86 -3.21 11.30
N ILE A 92 26.06 -3.05 10.75
CA ILE A 92 26.30 -2.17 9.60
C ILE A 92 26.86 -3.00 8.46
N ALA A 93 26.11 -3.06 7.37
CA ALA A 93 26.54 -3.58 6.09
C ALA A 93 27.28 -2.48 5.33
N LYS A 94 28.43 -2.81 4.74
CA LYS A 94 29.23 -1.88 3.93
C LYS A 94 28.51 -1.51 2.64
N SER A 95 27.85 -2.47 1.99
CA SER A 95 27.17 -2.24 0.69
C SER A 95 25.74 -1.72 0.82
N ASN A 96 25.22 -1.54 2.04
CA ASN A 96 23.94 -0.87 2.30
C ASN A 96 23.99 -0.10 3.64
N PRO A 97 24.67 1.05 3.71
CA PRO A 97 24.76 1.80 4.96
C PRO A 97 23.36 2.26 5.45
N PRO A 98 23.20 2.47 6.76
CA PRO A 98 21.97 3.03 7.30
C PRO A 98 21.78 4.48 6.83
N VAL A 99 20.53 4.84 6.56
CA VAL A 99 20.04 6.21 6.38
C VAL A 99 19.61 6.71 7.76
N ALA A 100 20.09 7.88 8.17
CA ALA A 100 19.70 8.44 9.46
C ALA A 100 18.22 8.81 9.46
N LYS A 101 17.57 8.73 10.64
CA LYS A 101 16.14 9.07 10.77
C LYS A 101 15.82 10.48 10.29
N VAL A 102 16.74 11.43 10.50
CA VAL A 102 16.56 12.84 10.11
C VAL A 102 16.56 13.02 8.59
N ASP A 103 17.21 12.10 7.88
CA ASP A 103 17.34 12.12 6.42
C ASP A 103 16.28 11.25 5.73
N TRP A 104 15.59 10.41 6.50
CA TRP A 104 14.53 9.52 6.02
C TRP A 104 13.36 10.32 5.45
N LYS A 105 12.92 9.97 4.24
CA LYS A 105 11.90 10.69 3.47
C LYS A 105 10.54 10.02 3.43
N ASP A 106 10.42 8.80 3.97
CA ASP A 106 9.22 7.97 3.87
C ASP A 106 8.74 7.82 2.41
N ILE A 107 7.50 7.38 2.21
CA ILE A 107 6.90 7.30 0.88
C ILE A 107 6.17 8.62 0.60
N GLY A 108 6.65 9.37 -0.38
CA GLY A 108 6.04 10.62 -0.84
C GLY A 108 4.93 10.41 -1.86
N CYS A 109 4.14 11.46 -2.13
CA CYS A 109 3.05 11.40 -3.11
C CYS A 109 3.59 11.13 -4.52
N GLU A 110 4.75 11.70 -4.83
CA GLU A 110 5.44 11.57 -6.11
C GLU A 110 5.89 10.13 -6.42
N VAL A 111 5.92 9.24 -5.42
CA VAL A 111 6.25 7.84 -5.66
C VAL A 111 5.14 7.15 -6.47
N CYS A 112 3.90 7.61 -6.26
CA CYS A 112 2.68 7.00 -6.79
C CYS A 112 1.96 7.85 -7.84
N HIS A 113 2.26 9.15 -7.88
CA HIS A 113 1.61 10.13 -8.74
C HIS A 113 2.64 10.93 -9.50
N LYS A 114 2.31 11.29 -10.73
CA LYS A 114 3.14 12.21 -11.49
C LYS A 114 3.15 13.58 -10.82
N THR A 115 4.34 14.17 -10.66
CA THR A 115 4.50 15.55 -10.18
C THR A 115 5.06 16.43 -11.30
N GLU A 116 4.45 17.58 -11.53
CA GLU A 116 4.89 18.59 -12.50
C GLU A 116 4.92 19.96 -11.83
N ASN A 117 6.04 20.69 -11.94
CA ASN A 117 6.22 22.03 -11.35
C ASN A 117 5.85 22.09 -9.85
N GLY A 118 6.15 21.03 -9.10
CA GLY A 118 5.84 20.91 -7.67
C GLY A 118 4.38 20.55 -7.35
N ILE A 119 3.54 20.31 -8.36
CA ILE A 119 2.14 19.93 -8.21
C ILE A 119 1.98 18.43 -8.47
N THR A 120 1.40 17.71 -7.52
CA THR A 120 1.03 16.31 -7.68
C THR A 120 -0.26 16.19 -8.47
N LEU A 121 -0.21 15.47 -9.60
CA LEU A 121 -1.34 15.20 -10.47
C LEU A 121 -2.12 13.97 -9.99
N SER A 122 -3.41 13.89 -10.32
CA SER A 122 -4.22 12.69 -10.02
C SER A 122 -3.80 11.46 -10.83
N GLN A 123 -3.08 11.64 -11.93
CA GLN A 123 -2.53 10.56 -12.74
C GLN A 123 -1.56 9.71 -11.92
N ILE A 124 -1.86 8.41 -11.81
CA ILE A 124 -0.96 7.44 -11.21
C ILE A 124 0.23 7.16 -12.14
N ALA A 125 1.42 7.09 -11.55
CA ALA A 125 2.67 6.75 -12.20
C ALA A 125 3.64 6.24 -11.14
N TRP A 126 4.55 5.34 -11.53
CA TRP A 126 5.61 4.91 -10.63
C TRP A 126 6.84 5.78 -10.85
N LEU A 127 7.33 6.43 -9.80
CA LEU A 127 8.65 7.06 -9.86
C LEU A 127 9.74 6.00 -9.66
N ASP A 128 10.40 5.62 -10.74
CA ASP A 128 11.61 4.82 -10.65
C ASP A 128 12.76 5.69 -10.14
N ASN A 129 13.05 5.56 -8.86
CA ASN A 129 14.13 6.32 -8.22
C ASN A 129 15.53 5.91 -8.69
N ALA A 130 15.69 4.75 -9.35
CA ALA A 130 16.96 4.40 -9.96
C ALA A 130 17.29 5.28 -11.18
N THR A 131 16.27 5.63 -11.97
CA THR A 131 16.42 6.45 -13.18
C THR A 131 15.95 7.89 -13.03
N GLY A 132 15.21 8.19 -11.95
CA GLY A 132 14.55 9.48 -11.72
C GLY A 132 13.36 9.74 -12.65
N LYS A 133 12.86 8.72 -13.37
CA LYS A 133 11.81 8.86 -14.38
C LYS A 133 10.49 8.25 -13.90
N TYR A 134 9.39 8.82 -14.39
CA TYR A 134 8.08 8.23 -14.21
C TYR A 134 7.83 7.13 -15.23
N GLU A 135 7.39 5.99 -14.74
CA GLU A 135 6.86 4.88 -15.52
C GLU A 135 5.32 4.90 -15.47
N ALA A 136 4.69 4.70 -16.62
CA ALA A 136 3.26 4.45 -16.65
C ALA A 136 2.95 3.09 -16.00
N VAL A 137 1.87 3.05 -15.23
CA VAL A 137 1.33 1.82 -14.63
C VAL A 137 -0.12 1.65 -15.08
N ALA A 138 -0.54 0.40 -15.28
CA ALA A 138 -1.87 0.12 -15.81
C ALA A 138 -2.99 0.48 -14.82
N ASP A 139 -2.75 0.19 -13.53
CA ASP A 139 -3.69 0.44 -12.44
C ASP A 139 -2.96 0.58 -11.09
N ALA A 140 -3.74 0.81 -10.03
CA ALA A 140 -3.21 0.94 -8.68
C ALA A 140 -2.60 -0.37 -8.13
N THR A 141 -3.06 -1.54 -8.59
CA THR A 141 -2.47 -2.83 -8.19
C THR A 141 -1.04 -2.94 -8.72
N ALA A 142 -0.86 -2.68 -10.02
CA ALA A 142 0.44 -2.65 -10.66
C ALA A 142 1.39 -1.65 -9.99
N LEU A 143 0.86 -0.53 -9.47
CA LEU A 143 1.63 0.43 -8.69
C LEU A 143 2.04 -0.11 -7.32
N CYS A 144 1.10 -0.67 -6.55
CA CYS A 144 1.39 -1.26 -5.25
C CYS A 144 2.44 -2.39 -5.35
N GLU A 145 2.38 -3.18 -6.41
CA GLU A 145 3.31 -4.29 -6.68
C GLU A 145 4.73 -3.83 -7.01
N LYS A 146 4.98 -2.55 -7.30
CA LYS A 146 6.36 -2.00 -7.41
C LYS A 146 7.15 -2.13 -6.11
N CYS A 147 6.46 -2.10 -4.97
CA CYS A 147 7.04 -2.32 -3.65
C CYS A 147 6.62 -3.68 -3.04
N HIS A 148 5.37 -4.09 -3.24
CA HIS A 148 4.81 -5.35 -2.74
C HIS A 148 5.06 -6.52 -3.69
N THR A 149 6.33 -6.76 -4.01
CA THR A 149 6.77 -7.88 -4.84
C THR A 149 7.75 -8.76 -4.07
N ASP A 150 7.91 -9.99 -4.55
CA ASP A 150 9.06 -10.78 -4.19
C ASP A 150 10.28 -10.27 -4.95
N THR A 151 11.42 -10.24 -4.28
CA THR A 151 12.74 -10.11 -4.87
C THR A 151 13.51 -11.42 -4.64
N GLU A 152 14.72 -11.52 -5.20
CA GLU A 152 15.58 -12.69 -4.99
C GLU A 152 15.75 -13.05 -3.51
N THR A 153 15.84 -12.03 -2.66
CA THR A 153 16.20 -12.19 -1.24
C THR A 153 15.06 -11.87 -0.28
N ILE A 154 13.95 -11.29 -0.73
CA ILE A 154 12.85 -10.91 0.15
C ILE A 154 11.48 -11.26 -0.44
N ARG A 155 10.65 -11.93 0.37
CA ARG A 155 9.30 -12.36 -0.01
C ARG A 155 8.23 -11.39 0.51
N HIS A 156 7.95 -10.32 -0.24
CA HIS A 156 6.97 -9.28 0.14
C HIS A 156 5.71 -9.27 -0.72
N LYS A 157 5.60 -10.15 -1.72
CA LYS A 157 4.39 -10.23 -2.55
C LYS A 157 3.16 -10.48 -1.68
N ARG A 158 2.06 -9.81 -2.04
CA ARG A 158 0.74 -10.09 -1.49
C ARG A 158 -0.04 -10.89 -2.51
N ASP A 159 -0.12 -12.19 -2.28
CA ASP A 159 -0.86 -13.08 -3.16
C ASP A 159 -2.35 -13.09 -2.79
N VAL A 160 -3.17 -12.61 -3.71
CA VAL A 160 -4.64 -12.61 -3.62
C VAL A 160 -5.27 -13.68 -4.50
N SER A 161 -4.49 -14.46 -5.25
CA SER A 161 -5.01 -15.41 -6.25
C SER A 161 -5.91 -16.50 -5.65
N LYS A 162 -5.68 -16.86 -4.39
CA LYS A 162 -6.50 -17.83 -3.63
C LYS A 162 -7.63 -17.17 -2.83
N SER A 163 -7.83 -15.87 -3.00
CA SER A 163 -8.87 -15.11 -2.32
C SER A 163 -10.21 -15.26 -3.01
N ALA A 164 -11.30 -15.22 -2.25
CA ALA A 164 -12.66 -15.02 -2.75
C ALA A 164 -12.81 -13.69 -3.51
N HIS A 165 -11.85 -12.77 -3.34
CA HIS A 165 -11.72 -11.51 -4.06
C HIS A 165 -10.53 -11.51 -5.04
N ALA A 166 -10.15 -12.66 -5.63
CA ALA A 166 -8.98 -12.75 -6.51
C ALA A 166 -9.00 -11.79 -7.72
N ASN A 167 -10.19 -11.38 -8.16
CA ASN A 167 -10.36 -10.44 -9.28
C ASN A 167 -10.42 -8.96 -8.85
N TYR A 168 -10.21 -8.67 -7.57
CA TYR A 168 -10.25 -7.29 -7.07
C TYR A 168 -8.85 -6.68 -7.13
N GLY A 169 -8.75 -5.47 -7.69
CA GLY A 169 -7.57 -4.64 -7.49
C GLY A 169 -7.44 -4.19 -6.03
N CYS A 170 -6.23 -3.85 -5.60
CA CYS A 170 -5.92 -3.55 -4.19
C CYS A 170 -6.87 -2.49 -3.59
N THR A 171 -7.21 -1.47 -4.38
CA THR A 171 -8.03 -0.33 -3.96
C THR A 171 -9.53 -0.64 -3.86
N LYS A 172 -9.96 -1.86 -4.21
CA LYS A 172 -11.35 -2.31 -3.95
C LYS A 172 -11.56 -2.69 -2.48
N CYS A 173 -10.49 -3.03 -1.77
CA CYS A 173 -10.52 -3.36 -0.35
C CYS A 173 -9.83 -2.29 0.50
N HIS A 174 -8.76 -1.69 -0.02
CA HIS A 174 -7.97 -0.67 0.65
C HIS A 174 -8.30 0.74 0.15
N ASP A 175 -8.36 1.69 1.06
CA ASP A 175 -8.23 3.09 0.69
C ASP A 175 -6.76 3.39 0.33
N ALA A 176 -6.51 4.00 -0.82
CA ALA A 176 -5.15 4.17 -1.36
C ALA A 176 -4.28 5.13 -0.53
N HIS A 177 -4.89 6.07 0.20
CA HIS A 177 -4.15 7.12 0.91
C HIS A 177 -3.99 6.81 2.40
N SER A 178 -4.98 6.19 3.04
CA SER A 178 -4.87 5.74 4.43
C SER A 178 -4.33 4.32 4.56
N THR A 179 -4.35 3.53 3.47
CA THR A 179 -4.04 2.09 3.40
C THR A 179 -4.97 1.19 4.22
N VAL A 180 -5.99 1.77 4.85
CA VAL A 180 -6.96 1.03 5.66
C VAL A 180 -7.82 0.16 4.74
N ALA A 181 -7.96 -1.11 5.10
CA ALA A 181 -8.92 -2.01 4.48
C ALA A 181 -10.04 -2.38 5.45
N SER A 182 -11.24 -2.59 4.89
CA SER A 182 -12.41 -2.98 5.66
C SER A 182 -13.39 -3.79 4.82
N CYS A 183 -13.93 -4.86 5.42
CA CYS A 183 -14.96 -5.69 4.82
C CYS A 183 -16.35 -5.04 4.91
N SER A 184 -16.62 -4.32 6.00
CA SER A 184 -17.96 -3.81 6.33
C SER A 184 -18.14 -2.32 6.04
N THR A 185 -17.11 -1.50 6.25
CA THR A 185 -17.23 -0.03 6.20
C THR A 185 -17.16 0.53 4.78
N GLN A 186 -16.72 -0.25 3.79
CA GLN A 186 -16.76 0.09 2.36
C GLN A 186 -18.06 -0.38 1.68
N ALA A 187 -19.10 -0.66 2.47
CA ALA A 187 -20.43 -1.09 2.02
C ALA A 187 -20.51 -2.43 1.25
N CYS A 188 -19.45 -3.24 1.21
CA CYS A 188 -19.48 -4.58 0.61
C CYS A 188 -20.18 -5.62 1.51
N HIS A 189 -19.85 -5.65 2.80
CA HIS A 189 -20.49 -6.53 3.80
C HIS A 189 -21.03 -5.77 5.02
N PRO A 190 -21.89 -4.74 4.83
CA PRO A 190 -22.30 -3.83 5.91
C PRO A 190 -23.13 -4.51 7.00
N ASN A 191 -23.76 -5.64 6.67
CA ASN A 191 -24.69 -6.35 7.54
C ASN A 191 -24.19 -7.75 7.93
N ALA A 192 -22.87 -7.99 7.84
CA ALA A 192 -22.31 -9.30 8.15
C ALA A 192 -22.65 -9.77 9.57
N LEU A 193 -22.68 -8.85 10.54
CA LEU A 193 -23.01 -9.12 11.95
C LEU A 193 -24.46 -8.77 12.33
N ASN A 194 -25.37 -8.67 11.34
CA ASN A 194 -26.75 -8.27 11.61
C ASN A 194 -27.54 -9.42 12.30
N PRO A 195 -28.00 -9.24 13.55
CA PRO A 195 -28.71 -10.29 14.28
C PRO A 195 -30.07 -10.66 13.67
N ALA A 196 -30.68 -9.79 12.85
CA ALA A 196 -31.94 -10.07 12.17
C ALA A 196 -31.79 -11.04 10.98
N LYS A 197 -30.55 -11.25 10.50
CA LYS A 197 -30.21 -12.22 9.43
C LYS A 197 -29.01 -13.03 9.88
N PRO A 198 -29.18 -13.93 10.87
CA PRO A 198 -28.05 -14.60 11.49
C PRO A 198 -27.30 -15.47 10.47
N ILE A 199 -26.00 -15.23 10.38
CA ILE A 199 -25.04 -16.11 9.73
C ILE A 199 -24.27 -16.80 10.86
N LEU A 200 -24.10 -18.12 10.78
CA LEU A 200 -23.38 -18.85 11.81
C LEU A 200 -21.97 -18.26 11.99
N GLY A 201 -21.54 -18.09 13.24
CA GLY A 201 -20.26 -17.45 13.58
C GLY A 201 -20.22 -15.92 13.37
N HIS A 202 -21.33 -15.29 12.99
CA HIS A 202 -21.47 -13.84 12.85
C HIS A 202 -22.41 -13.25 13.91
N ASP A 203 -22.22 -13.68 15.15
CA ASP A 203 -23.00 -13.25 16.31
C ASP A 203 -22.21 -12.26 17.18
N LYS A 204 -22.83 -11.81 18.28
CA LYS A 204 -22.23 -10.88 19.22
C LYS A 204 -20.97 -11.45 19.89
N ALA A 205 -20.86 -12.76 20.08
CA ALA A 205 -19.68 -13.37 20.68
C ALA A 205 -18.47 -13.32 19.74
N HIS A 206 -18.71 -13.34 18.43
CA HIS A 206 -17.68 -13.24 17.39
C HIS A 206 -17.38 -11.80 16.94
N ALA A 207 -18.04 -10.78 17.52
CA ALA A 207 -17.80 -9.38 17.16
C ALA A 207 -16.36 -8.90 17.44
N THR A 208 -15.64 -9.58 18.33
CA THR A 208 -14.21 -9.33 18.63
C THR A 208 -13.26 -10.23 17.82
N VAL A 209 -13.79 -11.02 16.89
CA VAL A 209 -13.03 -11.86 15.98
C VAL A 209 -12.92 -11.14 14.64
N SER A 210 -11.69 -10.80 14.24
CA SER A 210 -11.48 -10.20 12.92
C SER A 210 -11.92 -11.19 11.83
N CYS A 211 -12.53 -10.70 10.76
CA CYS A 211 -13.05 -11.55 9.68
C CYS A 211 -11.98 -12.53 9.17
N ILE A 212 -10.74 -12.06 9.04
CA ILE A 212 -9.60 -12.85 8.58
C ILE A 212 -9.14 -13.93 9.57
N ALA A 213 -9.48 -13.88 10.86
CA ALA A 213 -9.16 -14.95 11.79
C ALA A 213 -9.89 -16.25 11.41
N CYS A 214 -11.15 -16.13 10.97
CA CYS A 214 -11.97 -17.24 10.48
C CYS A 214 -11.78 -17.50 8.98
N HIS A 215 -11.77 -16.43 8.17
CA HIS A 215 -11.80 -16.52 6.72
C HIS A 215 -10.40 -16.67 6.07
N ASP A 216 -9.32 -16.77 6.83
CA ASP A 216 -7.99 -17.06 6.29
C ASP A 216 -7.86 -18.52 5.82
N THR A 217 -7.44 -18.72 4.57
CA THR A 217 -7.09 -20.04 4.03
C THR A 217 -5.59 -20.34 4.04
N ALA A 218 -4.74 -19.34 4.33
CA ALA A 218 -3.29 -19.53 4.40
C ALA A 218 -2.83 -20.26 5.67
N GLN A 219 -3.76 -20.71 6.52
CA GLN A 219 -3.51 -21.50 7.72
C GLN A 219 -2.61 -20.77 8.73
N PHE A 220 -2.71 -19.45 8.80
CA PHE A 220 -2.00 -18.69 9.82
C PHE A 220 -2.54 -19.01 11.21
N LYS A 221 -1.65 -19.02 12.20
CA LYS A 221 -2.01 -19.15 13.61
C LYS A 221 -2.95 -18.02 13.99
N VAL A 222 -3.98 -18.33 14.78
CA VAL A 222 -4.93 -17.33 15.30
C VAL A 222 -4.73 -17.17 16.81
N GLY A 223 -4.93 -15.95 17.29
CA GLY A 223 -4.88 -15.62 18.71
C GLY A 223 -5.34 -14.19 18.97
N ILE A 224 -5.30 -13.79 20.24
CA ILE A 224 -5.67 -12.44 20.65
C ILE A 224 -4.47 -11.50 20.47
N ASP A 225 -4.66 -10.45 19.68
CA ASP A 225 -3.74 -9.32 19.64
C ASP A 225 -3.90 -8.49 20.91
N LYS A 226 -2.94 -8.59 21.85
CA LYS A 226 -3.06 -8.00 23.19
C LYS A 226 -3.39 -6.49 23.19
N PRO A 227 -2.79 -5.65 22.32
CA PRO A 227 -3.14 -4.22 22.26
C PRO A 227 -4.58 -3.94 21.84
N SER A 228 -5.12 -4.67 20.85
CA SER A 228 -6.50 -4.44 20.37
C SER A 228 -7.56 -5.28 21.07
N GLY A 229 -7.16 -6.36 21.74
CA GLY A 229 -8.05 -7.37 22.30
C GLY A 229 -8.78 -8.22 21.25
N MET A 230 -8.51 -8.02 19.95
CA MET A 230 -9.19 -8.75 18.88
C MET A 230 -8.50 -10.07 18.55
N TRP A 231 -9.29 -11.06 18.15
CA TRP A 231 -8.74 -12.27 17.54
C TRP A 231 -8.31 -12.00 16.10
N ILE A 232 -7.08 -12.33 15.77
CA ILE A 232 -6.46 -12.08 14.47
C ILE A 232 -5.45 -13.17 14.11
N THR A 233 -5.05 -13.21 12.84
CA THR A 233 -3.97 -14.06 12.35
C THR A 233 -2.58 -13.53 12.72
N PHE A 234 -1.65 -14.43 12.94
CA PHE A 234 -0.24 -14.18 13.19
C PHE A 234 0.61 -14.91 12.16
N ARG A 235 1.65 -14.24 11.68
CA ARG A 235 2.63 -14.82 10.78
C ARG A 235 3.98 -14.92 11.49
N THR A 236 4.55 -16.11 11.45
CA THR A 236 5.93 -16.34 11.84
C THR A 236 6.82 -16.18 10.60
N ASN A 237 7.85 -15.36 10.71
CA ASN A 237 8.89 -15.21 9.70
C ASN A 237 10.23 -15.66 10.27
N GLU A 238 10.93 -16.50 9.52
CA GLU A 238 12.32 -16.85 9.80
C GLU A 238 13.25 -15.86 9.10
N LEU A 239 14.18 -15.27 9.85
CA LEU A 239 15.27 -14.49 9.30
C LEU A 239 16.57 -14.88 9.99
N MET A 240 17.53 -15.39 9.21
CA MET A 240 18.85 -15.80 9.68
C MET A 240 18.81 -16.79 10.86
N GLY A 241 17.94 -17.81 10.75
CA GLY A 241 17.80 -18.88 11.75
C GLY A 241 17.03 -18.45 13.00
N ARG A 242 16.27 -17.35 12.94
CA ARG A 242 15.44 -16.88 14.05
C ARG A 242 14.03 -16.55 13.58
N SER A 243 13.07 -17.00 14.38
CA SER A 243 11.65 -16.87 14.09
C SER A 243 11.04 -15.68 14.84
N THR A 244 10.42 -14.76 14.13
CA THR A 244 9.63 -13.65 14.71
C THR A 244 8.16 -13.85 14.37
N THR A 245 7.27 -13.74 15.36
CA THR A 245 5.83 -13.84 15.14
C THR A 245 5.18 -12.49 15.39
N ALA A 246 4.42 -12.01 14.41
CA ALA A 246 3.72 -10.75 14.49
C ALA A 246 2.29 -10.89 13.97
N VAL A 247 1.42 -9.95 14.35
CA VAL A 247 0.10 -9.80 13.76
C VAL A 247 0.24 -9.67 12.26
N TYR A 248 -0.60 -10.39 11.52
CA TYR A 248 -0.59 -10.39 10.08
C TYR A 248 -2.01 -10.37 9.56
N LYS A 249 -2.27 -9.55 8.52
CA LYS A 249 -3.56 -9.55 7.84
C LYS A 249 -3.47 -10.41 6.59
N SER A 250 -4.12 -11.57 6.61
CA SER A 250 -4.11 -12.48 5.47
C SER A 250 -4.83 -11.88 4.26
N HIS A 251 -4.27 -12.14 3.08
CA HIS A 251 -4.85 -11.79 1.78
C HIS A 251 -5.47 -13.01 1.08
N ALA A 252 -5.28 -14.21 1.66
CA ALA A 252 -5.88 -15.44 1.18
C ALA A 252 -7.17 -15.66 1.97
N ILE A 253 -8.26 -15.05 1.50
CA ILE A 253 -9.55 -14.97 2.21
C ILE A 253 -10.56 -15.88 1.51
N VAL A 254 -11.33 -16.70 2.23
CA VAL A 254 -12.30 -17.64 1.65
C VAL A 254 -13.66 -17.52 2.32
N ARG A 255 -14.72 -17.97 1.65
CA ARG A 255 -16.08 -17.98 2.24
C ARG A 255 -16.26 -19.08 3.27
N ALA A 256 -15.81 -20.30 2.96
CA ALA A 256 -15.90 -21.43 3.87
C ALA A 256 -14.89 -21.26 5.03
N VAL A 257 -15.32 -21.55 6.26
CA VAL A 257 -14.49 -21.39 7.46
C VAL A 257 -14.40 -22.72 8.20
N ASP A 258 -13.29 -22.94 8.91
CA ASP A 258 -13.16 -24.07 9.83
C ASP A 258 -13.27 -23.58 11.28
N CYS A 259 -14.45 -23.78 11.87
CA CYS A 259 -14.73 -23.40 13.25
C CYS A 259 -13.83 -24.13 14.25
N ASN A 260 -13.31 -25.32 13.91
CA ASN A 260 -12.43 -26.10 14.80
C ASN A 260 -11.09 -25.41 15.05
N LYS A 261 -10.72 -24.40 14.26
CA LYS A 261 -9.52 -23.58 14.49
C LYS A 261 -9.51 -22.95 15.89
N CYS A 262 -10.68 -22.62 16.43
CA CYS A 262 -10.85 -22.09 17.78
C CYS A 262 -11.67 -23.03 18.68
N HIS A 263 -12.64 -23.74 18.11
CA HIS A 263 -13.57 -24.61 18.81
C HIS A 263 -13.19 -26.10 18.68
N ALA A 264 -11.90 -26.42 18.80
CA ALA A 264 -11.45 -27.81 18.92
C ALA A 264 -11.56 -28.31 20.38
N PRO A 265 -11.72 -29.63 20.59
CA PRO A 265 -11.51 -30.25 21.90
C PRO A 265 -10.15 -29.84 22.49
N ASN A 266 -10.14 -29.51 23.79
CA ASN A 266 -8.94 -29.10 24.54
C ASN A 266 -8.19 -27.90 23.93
N ASN A 267 -8.88 -27.00 23.24
CA ASN A 267 -8.26 -25.76 22.79
C ASN A 267 -7.69 -24.96 23.99
N PRO A 268 -6.59 -24.22 23.79
CA PRO A 268 -5.87 -23.54 24.88
C PRO A 268 -6.64 -22.38 25.51
N TRP A 269 -7.83 -22.06 25.00
CA TRP A 269 -8.65 -20.93 25.44
C TRP A 269 -9.89 -21.37 26.23
N GLY A 270 -10.10 -22.67 26.42
CA GLY A 270 -11.26 -23.21 27.14
C GLY A 270 -12.59 -23.00 26.42
N LEU A 271 -12.58 -22.76 25.10
CA LEU A 271 -13.79 -22.61 24.30
C LEU A 271 -14.50 -23.96 24.16
N LYS A 272 -15.84 -23.94 24.07
CA LYS A 272 -16.60 -25.17 23.82
C LYS A 272 -16.35 -25.66 22.40
N PRO A 273 -16.18 -26.97 22.17
CA PRO A 273 -16.13 -27.52 20.83
C PRO A 273 -17.41 -27.25 20.06
N VAL A 274 -17.32 -27.22 18.73
CA VAL A 274 -18.51 -27.17 17.89
C VAL A 274 -19.22 -28.52 17.95
N GLU A 275 -20.53 -28.53 18.15
CA GLU A 275 -21.32 -29.76 17.99
C GLU A 275 -21.23 -30.25 16.54
N SER A 276 -21.15 -31.57 16.34
CA SER A 276 -20.95 -32.17 15.02
C SER A 276 -22.02 -31.71 14.03
N GLY A 277 -21.62 -30.97 12.99
CA GLY A 277 -22.51 -30.55 11.89
C GLY A 277 -22.42 -29.06 11.51
N ALA A 278 -21.80 -28.21 12.33
CA ALA A 278 -21.54 -26.82 11.96
C ALA A 278 -20.26 -26.71 11.11
N LYS A 279 -20.44 -26.77 9.79
CA LYS A 279 -19.47 -26.39 8.76
C LYS A 279 -20.01 -25.21 7.96
#